data_AF-A0A3S3U6Z3-F1
#
_entry.id   AF-A0A3S3U6Z3-F1
#
_cell.length_a   1.000
_cell.length_b   1.000
_cell.length_c   1.000
_cell.angle_alpha   90.00
_cell.angle_beta   90.00
_cell.angle_gamma   90.00
#
_symmetry.space_group_name_H-M   'P 1'
#
loop_
_entity.id
_entity.type
_entity.pdbx_description
1 polymer ?
#
loop_
_entity_poly.entity_id
_entity_poly.type
_entity_poly.pdbx_seq_one_letter_code
_entity_poly.pdbx_strand_id
1 'polypeptide(L)' 'CVGTVRLVGTNKELIIRETERLLTDEKAYQSMAGKSNPYGDGQAAARIVQVLKTFRTAHQPDLP' A
#
# COMPACT_ATOMS: atom_id res chain seq x y z
N CYS A 1 -0.24 -5.27 -6.17
CA CYS A 1 1.07 -5.81 -6.57
C CYS A 1 1.27 -7.18 -5.93
N VAL A 2 1.69 -8.17 -6.73
CA VAL A 2 1.99 -9.52 -6.25
C VAL A 2 3.34 -9.49 -5.53
N GLY A 3 3.36 -9.81 -4.23
CA GLY A 3 4.59 -10.11 -3.49
C GLY A 3 5.12 -9.06 -2.52
N THR A 4 4.40 -7.98 -2.21
CA THR A 4 4.72 -7.14 -1.02
C THR A 4 4.20 -7.80 0.27
N VAL A 5 3.15 -8.59 0.15
CA VAL A 5 2.51 -9.34 1.25
C VAL A 5 2.35 -10.78 0.81
N ARG A 6 2.58 -11.72 1.74
CA ARG A 6 2.33 -13.16 1.55
C ARG A 6 1.36 -13.64 2.62
N LEU A 7 0.17 -14.07 2.19
CA LEU A 7 -0.84 -14.63 3.09
C LEU A 7 -0.53 -16.10 3.35
N VAL A 8 -0.26 -16.45 4.60
CA VAL A 8 0.12 -17.82 5.01
C VAL A 8 -0.95 -18.51 5.87
N GLY A 9 -2.09 -17.85 6.11
CA GLY A 9 -3.15 -18.37 6.96
C GLY A 9 -2.79 -18.34 8.44
N THR A 10 -3.45 -19.19 9.24
CA THR A 10 -3.37 -19.20 10.71
C THR A 10 -2.61 -20.40 11.28
N ASN A 11 -2.01 -21.24 10.43
CA ASN A 11 -1.20 -22.36 10.86
C ASN A 11 0.10 -21.84 11.51
N LYS A 12 0.34 -22.21 12.77
CA LYS A 12 1.45 -21.70 13.58
C LYS A 12 2.81 -22.05 12.98
N GLU A 13 3.02 -23.31 12.60
CA GLU A 13 4.29 -23.80 12.06
C GLU A 13 4.63 -23.09 10.74
N LEU A 14 3.62 -22.86 9.90
CA LEU A 14 3.79 -22.15 8.64
C LEU A 14 4.13 -20.68 8.87
N ILE A 15 3.48 -20.02 9.84
CA ILE A 15 3.81 -18.63 10.21
C ILE A 15 5.27 -18.52 10.64
N ILE A 16 5.71 -19.37 11.57
CA ILE A 16 7.09 -19.36 12.09
C ILE A 16 8.08 -19.53 10.95
N ARG A 17 7.92 -20.59 10.14
CA ARG A 17 8.81 -20.89 9.01
C ARG A 17 8.90 -19.72 8.03
N GLU A 18 7.77 -19.10 7.70
CA GLU A 18 7.71 -18.05 6.70
C GLU A 18 8.26 -16.73 7.22
N THR A 19 8.15 -16.48 8.52
CA THR A 19 8.83 -15.37 9.22
C THR A 19 10.34 -15.60 9.28
N GLU A 20 10.79 -16.77 9.71
CA GLU A 20 12.21 -17.13 9.76
C GLU A 20 12.87 -16.99 8.39
N ARG A 21 12.21 -17.44 7.33
CA ARG A 21 12.67 -17.26 5.95
C ARG A 21 12.91 -15.78 5.62
N LEU A 22 12.02 -14.88 6.02
CA LEU A 22 12.19 -13.45 5.75
C LEU A 22 13.32 -12.81 6.57
N LEU A 23 13.60 -13.32 7.76
CA LEU A 23 14.67 -12.81 8.63
C LEU A 23 16.06 -13.33 8.23
N THR A 24 16.13 -14.46 7.53
CA THR A 24 17.40 -15.16 7.26
C THR A 24 17.79 -15.23 5.79
N ASP A 25 16.84 -15.07 4.87
CA ASP A 25 17.08 -15.05 3.42
C ASP A 25 16.96 -13.63 2.87
N GLU A 26 18.10 -12.99 2.65
CA GLU A 26 18.19 -11.64 2.08
C GLU A 26 17.47 -11.52 0.72
N LYS A 27 17.53 -12.56 -0.12
CA LYS A 27 16.83 -12.53 -1.41
C LYS A 27 15.32 -12.55 -1.22
N ALA A 28 14.83 -13.34 -0.25
CA ALA A 28 13.42 -13.35 0.10
C ALA A 28 12.96 -11.97 0.60
N TYR A 29 13.73 -11.33 1.48
CA TYR A 29 13.44 -9.99 1.99
C TYR A 29 13.39 -8.94 0.87
N GLN A 30 14.44 -8.85 0.05
CA GLN A 30 14.52 -7.86 -1.03
C GLN A 30 13.40 -8.00 -2.07
N SER A 31 12.98 -9.24 -2.35
CA SER A 31 11.87 -9.51 -3.27
C SER A 31 10.51 -8.95 -2.81
N MET A 32 10.37 -8.68 -1.50
CA MET A 32 9.17 -8.13 -0.87
C MET A 32 9.30 -6.64 -0.55
N ALA A 33 10.45 -6.23 0.00
CA ALA A 33 10.66 -4.87 0.52
C ALA A 33 10.73 -3.78 -0.58
N GLY A 34 11.25 -4.11 -1.76
CA GLY A 34 11.46 -3.13 -2.84
C GLY A 34 10.23 -2.81 -3.69
N LYS A 35 9.06 -3.41 -3.41
CA LYS A 35 7.88 -3.24 -4.25
C LYS A 35 7.06 -2.02 -3.85
N SER A 36 6.68 -1.22 -4.85
CA SER A 36 5.75 -0.09 -4.67
C SER A 36 4.51 -0.53 -3.92
N ASN A 37 4.19 0.22 -2.86
CA ASN A 37 3.04 -0.03 -2.01
C ASN A 37 1.74 0.13 -2.85
N PRO A 38 0.96 -0.94 -3.09
CA PRO A 38 -0.25 -0.83 -3.89
C PRO A 38 -1.33 0.04 -3.23
N TYR A 39 -1.20 0.32 -1.93
CA TYR A 39 -2.16 1.14 -1.17
C TYR A 39 -1.92 2.64 -1.31
N GLY A 40 -0.80 3.05 -1.91
CA GLY A 40 -0.58 4.46 -2.21
C GLY A 40 0.88 4.85 -2.31
N ASP A 41 1.06 6.01 -2.91
CA ASP A 41 2.34 6.71 -3.13
C ASP A 41 2.52 7.91 -2.18
N GLY A 42 1.69 8.00 -1.14
CA GLY A 42 1.71 9.10 -0.18
C GLY A 42 0.99 10.38 -0.65
N GLN A 43 0.39 10.41 -1.84
CA GLN A 43 -0.24 11.62 -2.39
C GLN A 43 -1.77 11.66 -2.29
N ALA A 44 -2.38 10.70 -1.57
CA ALA A 44 -3.83 10.58 -1.49
C ALA A 44 -4.52 11.85 -0.99
N ALA A 45 -4.01 12.47 0.08
CA ALA A 45 -4.60 13.69 0.63
C ALA A 45 -4.62 14.85 -0.38
N ALA A 46 -3.51 15.09 -1.08
CA ALA A 46 -3.42 16.13 -2.10
C ALA A 46 -4.41 15.89 -3.25
N ARG A 47 -4.53 14.65 -3.73
CA ARG A 47 -5.50 14.27 -4.77
C ARG A 47 -6.94 14.47 -4.34
N ILE A 48 -7.29 14.08 -3.12
CA ILE A 48 -8.64 14.27 -2.56
C ILE A 48 -8.99 15.76 -2.50
N VAL A 49 -8.09 16.59 -1.95
CA VAL A 49 -8.30 18.04 -1.89
C VAL A 49 -8.49 18.63 -3.29
N GLN A 50 -7.71 18.19 -4.28
CA GLN A 50 -7.85 18.65 -5.65
C GLN A 50 -9.21 18.28 -6.24
N VAL A 51 -9.66 17.04 -6.05
CA VAL A 51 -10.99 16.59 -6.51
C VAL A 51 -12.10 17.40 -5.87
N LEU A 52 -12.04 17.66 -4.55
CA LEU A 52 -13.03 18.46 -3.85
C LEU A 52 -13.07 19.91 -4.36
N LYS A 53 -11.91 20.52 -4.61
CA LYS A 53 -11.84 21.86 -5.20
C LYS A 53 -12.47 21.92 -6.59
N THR A 54 -12.10 20.99 -7.47
CA THR A 54 -12.66 20.89 -8.83
C THR A 54 -14.17 20.67 -8.78
N PHE A 55 -14.64 19.74 -7.93
CA PHE A 55 -16.06 19.45 -7.77
C PHE A 55 -16.85 20.67 -7.31
N ARG A 56 -16.32 21.42 -6.32
CA ARG A 56 -16.91 22.66 -5.83
C ARG A 56 -17.02 23.71 -6.94
N THR A 57 -15.94 23.98 -7.67
CA THR A 57 -15.95 24.97 -8.77
C THR A 57 -16.95 24.59 -9.88
N ALA A 58 -17.12 23.29 -10.15
CA ALA A 58 -18.06 22.81 -11.16
C ALA A 58 -19.54 22.92 -10.74
N HIS A 59 -19.86 22.93 -9.43
CA HIS A 59 -21.25 22.91 -8.93
C HIS A 59 -21.68 24.19 -8.20
N GLN A 60 -20.74 25.08 -7.86
CA GLN A 60 -21.00 26.43 -7.36
C GLN A 60 -19.92 27.38 -7.89
N PRO A 61 -20.11 27.97 -9.09
CA PRO A 61 -19.13 28.89 -9.67
C PRO A 61 -19.04 30.22 -8.90
N ASP A 62 -20.08 30.62 -8.16
CA ASP A 62 -20.22 31.99 -7.62
C ASP A 62 -20.72 32.04 -6.16
N LEU A 63 -20.01 31.45 -5.21
CA LEU A 63 -20.16 31.82 -3.79
C LEU A 63 -19.07 32.86 -3.46
N PRO A 64 -19.39 34.02 -2.86
CA PRO A 64 -18.43 35.09 -2.57
C PRO A 64 -17.22 34.66 -1.75
#